data_AF-A0AAE5P3B5-F1
#
_entry.id   AF-A0AAE5P3B5-F1
#
_cell.length_a   1.000
_cell.length_b   1.000
_cell.length_c   1.000
_cell.angle_alpha   90.00
_cell.angle_beta   90.00
_cell.angle_gamma   90.00
#
_symmetry.space_group_name_H-M   'P 1'
#
loop_
_entity.id
_entity.type
_entity.pdbx_description
1 polymer ?
#
loop_
_entity_poly.entity_id
_entity_poly.type
_entity_poly.pdbx_seq_one_letter_code
_entity_poly.pdbx_strand_id
1 'polypeptide(L)'
;MFESQPTKKDLINKLENVLKGKMSREQFNQWSYKWVQNLESRNVLSSDEDQLHEYLIFLLCIDLEVEPNIYFHEDIELKEWIKKITLGIPLT
;
A
#
# COMPACT_ATOMS: atom_id res chain seq x y z
N MET A 1 8.18 3.04 -20.60
CA MET A 1 7.10 3.97 -20.19
C MET A 1 7.45 4.42 -18.79
N PHE A 2 7.68 5.71 -18.53
CA PHE A 2 7.91 6.15 -17.16
C PHE A 2 6.61 5.97 -16.39
N GLU A 3 6.68 5.20 -15.30
CA GLU A 3 5.53 4.98 -14.44
C GLU A 3 5.25 6.28 -13.68
N SER A 4 4.05 6.83 -13.82
CA SER A 4 3.65 8.04 -13.11
C SER A 4 3.55 7.76 -11.62
N GLN A 5 3.82 8.77 -10.82
CA GLN A 5 3.62 8.71 -9.37
C GLN A 5 2.18 8.31 -9.03
N PRO A 6 1.98 7.34 -8.12
CA PRO A 6 0.66 6.88 -7.76
C PRO A 6 -0.04 7.90 -6.88
N THR A 7 -1.35 7.81 -6.91
CA THR A 7 -2.25 8.54 -6.03
C THR A 7 -2.80 7.63 -4.94
N LYS A 8 -3.48 8.22 -3.94
CA LYS A 8 -4.31 7.46 -2.98
C LYS A 8 -5.32 6.54 -3.68
N LYS A 9 -5.86 6.97 -4.83
CA LYS A 9 -6.79 6.15 -5.62
C LYS A 9 -6.10 4.92 -6.21
N ASP A 10 -4.87 5.06 -6.70
CA ASP A 10 -4.11 3.94 -7.24
C ASP A 10 -3.75 2.92 -6.15
N LEU A 11 -3.41 3.40 -4.95
CA LEU A 11 -3.20 2.58 -3.77
C LEU A 11 -4.44 1.75 -3.42
N ILE A 12 -5.60 2.41 -3.31
CA ILE A 12 -6.89 1.74 -3.03
C ILE A 12 -7.22 0.69 -4.10
N ASN A 13 -7.10 1.05 -5.38
CA ASN A 13 -7.37 0.11 -6.48
C ASN A 13 -6.49 -1.14 -6.41
N LYS A 14 -5.22 -1.00 -5.99
CA LYS A 14 -4.30 -2.13 -5.84
C LYS A 14 -4.65 -3.00 -4.63
N LEU A 15 -5.01 -2.41 -3.49
CA LEU A 15 -5.52 -3.17 -2.34
C LEU A 15 -6.81 -3.93 -2.71
N GLU A 16 -7.71 -3.31 -3.47
CA GLU A 16 -8.89 -4.00 -3.99
C GLU A 16 -8.54 -5.14 -4.95
N ASN A 17 -7.50 -4.99 -5.77
CA ASN A 17 -7.03 -6.07 -6.64
C ASN A 17 -6.43 -7.23 -5.84
N VAL A 18 -5.78 -6.96 -4.71
CA VAL A 18 -5.35 -7.99 -3.76
C VAL A 18 -6.55 -8.76 -3.22
N LEU A 19 -7.56 -8.07 -2.70
CA LEU A 19 -8.80 -8.68 -2.20
C LEU A 19 -9.57 -9.48 -3.26
N LYS A 20 -9.47 -9.08 -4.54
CA LYS A 20 -10.11 -9.77 -5.67
C LYS A 20 -9.26 -10.90 -6.26
N GLY A 21 -8.07 -11.17 -5.70
CA GLY A 21 -7.13 -12.17 -6.22
C GLY A 21 -6.54 -11.82 -7.61
N LYS A 22 -6.63 -10.56 -8.04
CA LYS A 22 -6.08 -10.06 -9.31
C LYS A 22 -4.62 -9.61 -9.20
N MET A 23 -4.11 -9.49 -7.98
CA MET A 23 -2.76 -9.10 -7.62
C MET A 23 -2.36 -9.89 -6.37
N SER A 24 -1.17 -10.48 -6.33
CA SER A 24 -0.68 -11.10 -5.08
C SER A 24 -0.24 -10.04 -4.08
N ARG A 25 -0.18 -10.42 -2.79
CA ARG A 25 0.35 -9.55 -1.73
C ARG A 25 1.83 -9.24 -1.95
N GLU A 26 2.62 -10.21 -2.42
CA GLU A 26 4.00 -9.99 -2.87
C GLU A 26 4.11 -8.93 -3.98
N GLN A 27 3.28 -9.02 -5.03
CA GLN A 27 3.27 -8.03 -6.11
C GLN A 27 2.90 -6.64 -5.60
N PHE A 28 1.96 -6.56 -4.65
CA PHE A 28 1.61 -5.31 -4.00
C PHE A 28 2.77 -4.77 -3.16
N ASN A 29 3.45 -5.62 -2.37
CA ASN A 29 4.58 -5.24 -1.55
C ASN A 29 5.73 -4.69 -2.41
N GLN A 30 6.12 -5.41 -3.47
CA GLN A 30 7.16 -4.97 -4.40
C GLN A 30 6.83 -3.62 -5.06
N TRP A 31 5.56 -3.45 -5.48
CA TRP A 31 5.09 -2.17 -6.02
C TRP A 31 5.15 -1.05 -4.97
N SER A 32 4.72 -1.31 -3.73
CA SER A 32 4.73 -0.32 -2.66
C SER A 32 6.15 0.08 -2.27
N TYR A 33 7.04 -0.91 -2.13
CA TYR A 33 8.44 -0.71 -1.78
C TYR A 33 9.17 0.20 -2.77
N LYS A 34 8.94 0.02 -4.08
CA LYS A 34 9.47 0.91 -5.11
C LYS A 34 9.07 2.37 -4.88
N TRP A 35 7.83 2.63 -4.49
CA TRP A 35 7.34 3.99 -4.27
C TRP A 35 7.78 4.57 -2.93
N VAL A 36 7.94 3.75 -1.89
CA VAL A 36 8.61 4.15 -0.63
C VAL A 36 10.02 4.65 -0.96
N GLN A 37 10.85 3.83 -1.61
CA GLN A 37 12.21 4.23 -2.00
C GLN A 37 12.23 5.51 -2.85
N ASN A 38 11.28 5.62 -3.80
CA ASN A 38 11.19 6.79 -4.64
C ASN A 38 10.84 8.07 -3.86
N LEU A 39 9.92 7.99 -2.88
CA LEU A 39 9.51 9.13 -2.06
C LEU A 39 10.59 9.50 -1.03
N GLU A 40 11.22 8.51 -0.38
CA GLU A 40 12.35 8.71 0.55
C GLU A 40 13.56 9.38 -0.13
N SER A 41 13.77 9.14 -1.43
CA SER A 41 14.88 9.75 -2.18
C SER A 41 14.70 11.24 -2.47
N ARG A 42 13.53 11.81 -2.18
CA ARG A 42 13.20 13.22 -2.49
C ARG A 42 13.48 14.12 -1.30
N ASN A 43 13.97 15.32 -1.57
CA ASN A 43 14.29 16.30 -0.51
C ASN A 43 13.05 16.92 0.15
N VAL A 44 11.94 17.06 -0.59
CA VAL A 44 10.70 17.67 -0.10
C VAL A 44 9.52 16.92 -0.70
N LEU A 45 8.57 16.55 0.15
CA LEU A 45 7.27 15.98 -0.23
C LEU A 45 6.18 17.04 0.02
N SER A 46 5.20 17.10 -0.88
CA SER A 46 3.93 17.79 -0.58
C SER A 46 3.13 17.00 0.45
N SER A 47 2.13 17.63 1.08
CA SER A 47 1.30 16.97 2.10
C SER A 47 0.58 15.71 1.61
N ASP A 48 0.15 15.67 0.34
CA ASP A 48 -0.49 14.48 -0.23
C ASP A 48 0.52 13.35 -0.47
N GLU A 49 1.76 13.69 -0.80
CA GLU A 49 2.84 12.73 -1.02
C GLU A 49 3.34 12.14 0.29
N ASP A 50 3.47 12.98 1.31
CA ASP A 50 3.84 12.58 2.67
C ASP A 50 2.81 11.60 3.26
N GLN A 51 1.52 11.94 3.14
CA GLN A 51 0.45 11.02 3.57
C GLN A 51 0.44 9.70 2.77
N LEU A 52 0.65 9.77 1.46
CA LEU A 52 0.75 8.56 0.64
C LEU A 52 1.96 7.71 1.05
N HIS A 53 3.08 8.36 1.36
CA HIS A 53 4.30 7.70 1.81
C HIS A 53 4.08 6.93 3.10
N GLU A 54 3.43 7.54 4.10
CA GLU A 54 3.08 6.87 5.37
C GLU A 54 2.21 5.63 5.15
N TYR A 55 1.20 5.71 4.28
CA TYR A 55 0.39 4.54 3.93
C TYR A 55 1.21 3.43 3.27
N LEU A 56 2.09 3.79 2.32
CA LEU A 56 2.91 2.82 1.61
C LEU A 56 3.89 2.11 2.56
N ILE A 57 4.51 2.84 3.50
CA ILE A 57 5.39 2.26 4.53
C ILE A 57 4.60 1.26 5.39
N PHE A 58 3.46 1.67 5.93
CA PHE A 58 2.64 0.80 6.78
C PHE A 58 2.26 -0.49 6.05
N LEU A 59 1.85 -0.37 4.79
CA LEU A 59 1.37 -1.51 3.99
C LEU A 59 2.48 -2.44 3.49
N LEU A 60 3.76 -2.18 3.79
CA LEU A 60 4.83 -3.14 3.51
C LEU A 60 4.64 -4.46 4.28
N CYS A 61 3.88 -4.47 5.38
CA CYS A 61 3.57 -5.69 6.13
C CYS A 61 2.55 -6.63 5.45
N ILE A 62 1.93 -6.22 4.34
CA ILE A 62 0.79 -6.95 3.75
C ILE A 62 1.13 -8.39 3.32
N ASP A 63 2.39 -8.63 2.94
CA ASP A 63 2.93 -9.91 2.47
C ASP A 63 3.61 -10.73 3.59
N LEU A 64 3.44 -10.31 4.84
CA LEU A 64 3.94 -11.07 5.99
C LEU A 64 3.13 -12.36 6.13
N GLU A 65 3.79 -13.50 5.97
CA GLU A 65 3.22 -14.83 6.16
C GLU A 65 3.60 -15.42 7.52
N VAL A 66 2.66 -16.12 8.16
CA VAL A 66 2.92 -16.96 9.35
C VAL A 66 3.21 -18.41 8.97
N GLU A 67 2.64 -18.86 7.84
CA GLU A 67 2.87 -20.15 7.19
C GLU A 67 2.70 -19.97 5.67
N PRO A 68 3.16 -20.91 4.82
CA PRO A 68 3.01 -20.77 3.38
C PRO A 68 1.57 -20.51 2.93
N ASN A 69 1.31 -19.36 2.32
CA ASN A 69 -0.01 -18.86 1.90
C ASN A 69 -1.00 -18.55 3.06
N ILE A 70 -0.50 -18.47 4.30
CA ILE A 70 -1.27 -17.99 5.46
C ILE A 70 -0.67 -16.67 5.90
N TYR A 71 -1.38 -15.59 5.59
CA TYR A 71 -0.94 -14.24 5.90
C TYR A 71 -1.21 -13.85 7.35
N PHE A 72 -0.30 -13.08 7.93
CA PHE A 72 -0.45 -12.50 9.27
C PHE A 72 -1.66 -11.56 9.35
N HIS A 73 -1.88 -10.77 8.29
CA HIS A 73 -3.03 -9.88 8.18
C HIS A 73 -4.14 -10.48 7.31
N GLU A 74 -5.36 -10.54 7.82
CA GLU A 74 -6.51 -11.10 7.10
C GLU A 74 -7.18 -10.07 6.18
N ASP A 75 -8.02 -10.56 5.25
CA ASP A 75 -8.76 -9.71 4.30
C ASP A 75 -9.68 -8.69 4.99
N ILE A 76 -10.10 -8.93 6.23
CA ILE A 76 -10.89 -7.97 7.01
C ILE A 76 -10.07 -6.73 7.35
N GLU A 77 -8.79 -6.88 7.72
CA GLU A 77 -7.90 -5.77 8.02
C GLU A 77 -7.60 -4.95 6.77
N LEU A 78 -7.39 -5.60 5.62
CA LEU A 78 -7.22 -4.91 4.34
C LEU A 78 -8.45 -4.03 4.00
N LYS A 79 -9.66 -4.52 4.27
CA LYS A 79 -10.90 -3.72 4.07
C LYS A 79 -10.95 -2.53 5.02
N GLU A 80 -10.51 -2.69 6.27
CA GLU A 80 -10.42 -1.59 7.24
C GLU A 80 -9.39 -0.54 6.82
N TRP A 81 -8.23 -0.96 6.30
CA TRP A 81 -7.22 -0.05 5.79
C TRP A 81 -7.72 0.73 4.57
N ILE A 82 -8.38 0.07 3.61
CA ILE A 82 -9.01 0.75 2.46
C ILE A 82 -9.99 1.83 2.96
N LYS A 83 -10.82 1.51 3.97
CA LYS A 83 -11.75 2.47 4.57
C LYS A 83 -11.02 3.65 5.21
N LYS A 84 -9.98 3.40 6.01
CA LYS A 84 -9.17 4.46 6.64
C LYS A 84 -8.51 5.36 5.59
N ILE A 85 -7.86 4.79 4.57
CA ILE A 85 -7.21 5.53 3.48
C ILE A 85 -8.23 6.39 2.71
N THR A 86 -9.43 5.84 2.43
CA THR A 86 -10.52 6.56 1.75
C THR A 86 -10.96 7.79 2.55
N LEU A 87 -10.93 7.70 3.88
CA LEU A 87 -11.28 8.78 4.80
C LEU A 87 -10.10 9.72 5.11
N GLY A 88 -8.90 9.45 4.58
CA GLY A 88 -7.69 10.21 4.90
C GLY A 88 -7.19 10.01 6.34
N ILE A 89 -7.53 8.88 6.96
CA ILE A 89 -7.17 8.55 8.34
C ILE A 89 -5.85 7.75 8.32
N PRO A 90 -4.87 8.10 9.18
CA PRO A 90 -3.64 7.34 9.35
C PRO A 90 -3.87 5.85 9.66
N LEU A 91 -2.96 5.01 9.19
CA LEU A 91 -2.93 3.59 9.56
C LEU A 91 -2.09 3.43 10.83
N THR A 92 -2.60 2.63 11.78
CA THR A 92 -2.04 2.36 13.11
C THR A 92 -2.26 0.91 13.45
#